data_AF-T0VHF9-F1
#
_entry.id   AF-T0VHF9-F1
#
_cell.length_a   1.000
_cell.length_b   1.000
_cell.length_c   1.000
_cell.angle_alpha   90.00
_cell.angle_beta   90.00
_cell.angle_gamma   90.00
#
_symmetry.space_group_name_H-M   'P 1'
#
loop_
_entity.id
_entity.type
_entity.pdbx_description
1 polymer ?
#
loop_
_entity_poly.entity_id
_entity_poly.type
_entity_poly.pdbx_seq_one_letter_code
_entity_poly.pdbx_strand_id
1 'polypeptide(L)'
;MKASGDVPKVSLETQEYENGQWITIQGVFRVYPNFADSVSAHTQLFLYGTTWNAKQYAPVLSATDYKTAAKAVQSSGYATDPTYADKLINMIETYHLNQYDKSSTI
;
A
#
# COMPACT_ATOMS: atom_id res chain seq x y z
N MET A 1 -5.63 1.39 -5.97
CA MET A 1 -4.62 0.34 -6.20
C MET A 1 -4.58 -0.01 -7.68
N LYS A 2 -3.41 -0.40 -8.22
CA LYS A 2 -3.32 -0.91 -9.61
C LYS A 2 -4.28 -2.09 -9.80
N ALA A 3 -4.99 -2.12 -10.92
CA ALA A 3 -5.97 -3.16 -11.20
C ALA A 3 -5.29 -4.51 -11.48
N SER A 4 -5.92 -5.59 -11.03
CA SER A 4 -5.58 -6.97 -11.40
C SER A 4 -6.87 -7.71 -11.73
N GLY A 5 -6.82 -8.56 -12.75
CA GLY A 5 -7.98 -9.29 -13.25
C GLY A 5 -9.00 -8.41 -14.00
N ASP A 6 -10.19 -8.99 -14.22
CA ASP A 6 -11.30 -8.33 -14.89
C ASP A 6 -12.20 -7.62 -13.86
N VAL A 7 -11.90 -6.35 -13.63
CA VAL A 7 -12.60 -5.48 -12.67
C VAL A 7 -12.82 -4.11 -13.31
N PRO A 8 -13.83 -3.33 -12.86
CA PRO A 8 -13.95 -1.93 -13.23
C PRO A 8 -12.62 -1.19 -13.01
N LYS A 9 -12.14 -0.51 -14.04
CA LYS A 9 -10.80 0.09 -14.08
C LYS A 9 -10.77 1.36 -14.91
N VAL A 10 -9.80 2.22 -14.59
CA VAL A 10 -9.57 3.51 -15.27
C VAL A 10 -8.07 3.68 -15.51
N SER A 11 -7.69 4.31 -16.62
CA SER A 11 -6.30 4.70 -16.90
C SER A 11 -6.07 6.11 -16.39
N LEU A 12 -5.03 6.31 -15.59
CA LEU A 12 -4.63 7.60 -15.03
C LEU A 12 -3.12 7.75 -15.10
N GLU A 13 -2.63 8.98 -15.19
CA GLU A 13 -1.21 9.26 -15.01
C GLU A 13 -0.78 8.96 -13.58
N THR A 14 0.40 8.35 -13.44
CA THR A 14 1.04 8.08 -12.15
C THR A 14 2.53 8.26 -12.28
N GLN A 15 3.17 8.65 -11.17
CA GLN A 15 4.61 8.76 -11.09
C GLN A 15 5.23 7.44 -10.63
N GLU A 16 6.33 7.05 -11.27
CA GLU A 16 7.17 5.92 -10.88
C GLU A 16 8.62 6.42 -10.78
N TYR A 17 9.44 5.75 -9.98
CA TYR A 17 10.85 6.06 -9.81
C TYR A 17 11.68 4.91 -10.38
N GLU A 18 12.32 5.16 -11.52
CA GLU A 18 13.08 4.16 -12.25
C GLU A 18 14.46 4.73 -12.60
N ASN A 19 15.51 3.92 -12.47
CA ASN A 19 16.90 4.31 -12.80
C ASN A 19 17.36 5.64 -12.16
N GLY A 20 16.88 5.94 -10.96
CA GLY A 20 17.25 7.15 -10.22
C GLY A 20 16.48 8.41 -10.62
N GLN A 21 15.39 8.29 -11.40
CA GLN A 21 14.61 9.43 -11.87
C GLN A 21 13.11 9.18 -11.76
N TRP A 22 12.37 10.27 -11.53
CA TRP A 22 10.91 10.26 -11.60
C TRP A 22 10.45 10.30 -13.05
N ILE A 23 9.59 9.38 -13.41
CA ILE A 23 8.90 9.33 -14.71
C ILE A 23 7.39 9.33 -14.49
N THR A 24 6.65 9.77 -15.50
CA THR A 24 5.17 9.70 -15.50
C THR A 24 4.73 8.68 -16.55
N ILE A 25 3.88 7.74 -16.14
CA ILE A 25 3.35 6.68 -17.01
C ILE A 25 1.82 6.60 -16.89
N GLN A 26 1.17 5.93 -17.84
CA GLN A 26 -0.24 5.54 -17.70
C GLN A 26 -0.34 4.28 -16.83
N GLY A 27 -0.98 4.41 -15.66
CA GLY A 27 -1.31 3.32 -14.77
C GLY A 27 -2.78 2.94 -14.87
N VAL A 28 -3.07 1.64 -14.83
CA VAL A 28 -4.46 1.14 -14.78
C VAL A 28 -4.86 0.89 -13.33
N PHE A 29 -5.84 1.62 -12.84
CA PHE A 29 -6.29 1.59 -11.44
C PHE A 29 -7.68 0.98 -11.32
N ARG A 30 -7.89 0.19 -10.26
CA ARG A 30 -9.21 -0.38 -9.95
C ARG A 30 -10.15 0.71 -9.47
N VAL A 31 -11.38 0.70 -10.00
CA VAL A 31 -12.50 1.55 -9.56
C VAL A 31 -13.34 0.77 -8.55
N TYR A 32 -13.68 1.43 -7.45
CA TYR A 32 -14.50 0.86 -6.40
C TYR A 32 -15.84 1.60 -6.31
N PRO A 33 -16.96 0.90 -6.02
CA PRO A 33 -18.27 1.54 -5.86
C PRO A 33 -18.31 2.55 -4.71
N ASN A 34 -17.53 2.33 -3.66
CA ASN A 34 -17.46 3.20 -2.48
C ASN A 34 -16.10 3.07 -1.76
N PHE A 35 -15.89 3.90 -0.74
CA PHE A 35 -14.66 3.92 0.04
C PHE A 35 -14.42 2.64 0.84
N ALA A 36 -15.46 2.04 1.43
CA ALA A 36 -15.34 0.83 2.22
C ALA A 36 -14.84 -0.36 1.38
N ASP A 37 -15.31 -0.48 0.13
CA ASP A 37 -14.83 -1.50 -0.81
C ASP A 37 -13.35 -1.30 -1.16
N SER A 38 -12.89 -0.05 -1.29
CA SER A 38 -11.47 0.26 -1.51
C SER A 38 -10.62 -0.14 -0.31
N VAL A 39 -11.07 0.16 0.91
CA VAL A 39 -10.37 -0.21 2.15
C VAL A 39 -10.33 -1.73 2.30
N SER A 40 -11.45 -2.42 2.08
CA SER A 40 -11.54 -3.88 2.13
C SER A 40 -10.57 -4.55 1.14
N ALA A 41 -10.57 -4.11 -0.13
CA ALA A 41 -9.65 -4.63 -1.14
C ALA A 41 -8.17 -4.36 -0.78
N HIS A 42 -7.87 -3.18 -0.23
CA HIS A 42 -6.52 -2.86 0.25
C HIS A 42 -6.09 -3.80 1.38
N THR A 43 -6.95 -4.04 2.36
CA THR A 43 -6.68 -5.02 3.43
C THR A 43 -6.46 -6.43 2.88
N GLN A 44 -7.27 -6.87 1.92
CA GLN A 44 -7.12 -8.17 1.28
C GLN A 44 -5.76 -8.33 0.58
N LEU A 45 -5.22 -7.28 -0.03
CA LEU A 45 -3.89 -7.30 -0.65
C LEU A 45 -2.81 -7.62 0.40
N PHE A 46 -2.87 -7.03 1.59
CA PHE A 46 -1.91 -7.30 2.66
C PHE A 46 -2.08 -8.71 3.24
N LEU A 47 -3.33 -9.16 3.40
CA LEU A 47 -3.63 -10.49 3.94
C LEU A 47 -3.25 -11.64 2.99
N TYR A 48 -3.46 -11.45 1.68
CA TYR A 48 -3.41 -12.55 0.70
C TYR A 48 -2.37 -12.37 -0.40
N GLY A 49 -1.64 -11.26 -0.41
CA GLY A 49 -0.64 -10.98 -1.43
C GLY A 49 -1.25 -10.73 -2.82
N THR A 50 -0.43 -10.92 -3.84
CA THR A 50 -0.82 -10.78 -5.25
C THR A 50 -1.12 -12.13 -5.88
N THR A 51 -1.74 -12.14 -7.05
CA THR A 51 -2.09 -13.38 -7.77
C THR A 51 -0.87 -14.23 -8.14
N TRP A 52 0.32 -13.64 -8.24
CA TRP A 52 1.58 -14.33 -8.52
C TRP A 52 2.46 -14.54 -7.28
N ASN A 53 2.19 -13.83 -6.17
CA ASN A 53 2.92 -13.99 -4.92
C ASN A 53 2.00 -13.77 -3.70
N ALA A 54 1.41 -14.86 -3.23
CA ALA A 54 0.48 -14.83 -2.09
C ALA A 54 1.14 -14.42 -0.76
N LYS A 55 2.47 -14.43 -0.67
CA LYS A 55 3.23 -14.05 0.54
C LYS A 55 3.92 -12.69 0.41
N GLN A 56 3.67 -11.94 -0.66
CA GLN A 56 4.38 -10.69 -0.98
C GLN A 56 4.41 -9.72 0.21
N TYR A 57 3.31 -9.61 0.95
CA TYR A 57 3.17 -8.69 2.09
C TYR A 57 3.20 -9.38 3.46
N ALA A 58 3.57 -10.66 3.54
CA ALA A 58 3.68 -11.37 4.81
C ALA A 58 4.61 -10.65 5.83
N PRO A 59 5.74 -10.02 5.44
CA PRO A 59 6.56 -9.24 6.38
C PRO A 59 5.83 -8.06 7.02
N VAL A 60 4.84 -7.47 6.33
CA VAL A 60 4.02 -6.37 6.86
C VAL A 60 3.13 -6.88 8.00
N LEU A 61 2.54 -8.06 7.84
CA LEU A 61 1.69 -8.70 8.85
C LEU A 61 2.48 -9.15 10.09
N SER A 62 3.76 -9.48 9.92
CA SER A 62 4.65 -9.90 11.01
C SER A 62 5.27 -8.73 11.77
N ALA A 63 5.12 -7.50 11.29
CA ALA A 63 5.70 -6.33 11.94
C ALA A 63 4.99 -6.02 13.26
N THR A 64 5.76 -5.75 14.31
CA THR A 64 5.25 -5.44 15.66
C THR A 64 5.06 -3.94 15.91
N ASP A 65 5.50 -3.10 14.97
CA ASP A 65 5.41 -1.66 15.04
C ASP A 65 5.27 -1.04 13.64
N TYR A 66 4.72 0.16 13.57
CA TYR A 66 4.43 0.83 12.29
C TYR A 66 5.68 1.20 11.50
N LYS A 67 6.86 1.38 12.12
CA LYS A 67 8.10 1.70 11.41
C LYS A 67 8.62 0.46 10.68
N THR A 68 8.58 -0.68 11.36
CA THR A 68 8.90 -1.98 10.76
C THR A 68 7.89 -2.32 9.65
N ALA A 69 6.60 -2.06 9.88
CA ALA A 69 5.56 -2.26 8.86
C ALA A 69 5.77 -1.38 7.62
N ALA A 70 6.07 -0.09 7.79
CA ALA A 70 6.32 0.85 6.69
C ALA A 70 7.52 0.42 5.84
N LYS A 71 8.62 -0.01 6.47
CA LYS A 71 9.79 -0.56 5.78
C LYS A 71 9.46 -1.85 5.03
N ALA A 72 8.63 -2.71 5.62
CA ALA A 72 8.15 -3.93 4.98
C ALA A 72 7.27 -3.63 3.76
N VAL A 73 6.38 -2.62 3.82
CA VAL A 73 5.57 -2.18 2.66
C VAL A 73 6.48 -1.78 1.49
N GLN A 74 7.53 -1.01 1.77
CA GLN A 74 8.50 -0.59 0.75
C GLN A 74 9.30 -1.78 0.19
N SER A 75 9.88 -2.63 1.05
CA SER A 75 10.69 -3.77 0.59
C SER A 75 9.87 -4.86 -0.11
N SER A 76 8.56 -4.94 0.16
CA SER A 76 7.61 -5.78 -0.56
C SER A 76 7.20 -5.23 -1.94
N GLY A 77 7.67 -4.03 -2.32
CA GLY A 77 7.47 -3.47 -3.66
C GLY A 77 6.11 -2.79 -3.87
N TYR A 78 5.50 -2.23 -2.83
CA TYR A 78 4.21 -1.53 -2.95
C TYR A 78 4.30 -0.25 -3.81
N ALA A 79 5.43 0.45 -3.74
CA ALA A 79 5.71 1.66 -4.51
C ALA A 79 7.19 1.66 -4.96
N THR A 80 7.47 2.31 -6.08
CA THR A 80 8.86 2.51 -6.56
C THR A 80 9.57 3.65 -5.85
N ASP A 81 8.82 4.52 -5.16
CA ASP A 81 9.36 5.66 -4.43
C ASP A 81 10.42 5.20 -3.41
N PRO A 82 11.69 5.64 -3.53
CA PRO A 82 12.77 5.20 -2.65
C PRO A 82 12.60 5.65 -1.19
N THR A 83 11.72 6.63 -0.95
CA THR A 83 11.45 7.25 0.36
C THR A 83 10.06 6.90 0.89
N TYR A 84 9.38 5.89 0.33
CA TYR A 84 8.00 5.58 0.66
C TYR A 84 7.77 5.28 2.15
N ALA A 85 8.65 4.47 2.76
CA ALA A 85 8.57 4.13 4.18
C ALA A 85 8.70 5.37 5.07
N ASP A 86 9.63 6.28 4.74
CA ASP A 86 9.84 7.52 5.50
C ASP A 86 8.61 8.42 5.43
N LYS A 87 7.95 8.51 4.26
CA LYS A 87 6.70 9.26 4.09
C LYS A 87 5.57 8.68 4.95
N LEU A 88 5.43 7.35 5.00
CA LEU A 88 4.45 6.69 5.86
C LEU A 88 4.72 6.96 7.34
N ILE A 89 5.97 6.79 7.78
CA ILE A 89 6.40 7.03 9.16
C ILE A 89 6.12 8.48 9.55
N ASN A 90 6.53 9.44 8.72
CA ASN A 90 6.30 10.86 8.97
C ASN A 90 4.81 11.19 9.08
N MET A 91 3.97 10.62 8.21
CA MET A 91 2.51 10.82 8.29
C MET A 91 1.93 10.25 9.59
N ILE A 92 2.34 9.05 9.98
CA ILE A 92 1.88 8.41 11.23
C ILE A 92 2.30 9.23 12.45
N GLU A 93 3.52 9.73 12.49
CA GLU A 93 4.03 10.54 13.60
C GLU A 93 3.38 11.93 13.65
N THR A 94 3.23 12.59 12.49
CA THR A 94 2.64 13.95 12.38
C THR A 94 1.19 13.99 12.85
N TYR A 95 0.40 12.97 12.49
CA TYR A 95 -1.03 12.93 12.82
C TYR A 95 -1.34 11.97 13.97
N HIS A 96 -0.32 11.46 14.66
CA HIS A 96 -0.45 10.50 15.75
C HIS A 96 -1.36 9.31 15.39
N LEU A 97 -1.22 8.76 14.18
CA LEU A 97 -2.15 7.74 13.66
C LEU A 97 -2.02 6.40 14.38
N ASN A 98 -0.89 6.15 15.04
CA ASN A 98 -0.70 4.96 15.88
C ASN A 98 -1.68 4.88 17.08
N GLN A 99 -2.44 5.95 17.35
CA GLN A 99 -3.54 5.90 18.31
C GLN A 99 -4.63 4.90 17.91
N TYR A 100 -4.80 4.64 16.60
CA TYR A 100 -5.79 3.69 16.08
C TYR A 100 -5.32 2.22 16.11
N ASP A 101 -4.03 1.97 16.37
CA ASP A 101 -3.45 0.61 16.45
C ASP A 101 -3.74 -0.05 17.81
N LYS A 102 -4.14 0.74 18.80
CA LYS A 102 -4.54 0.21 20.10
C LYS A 102 -5.90 -0.43 19.97
N SER A 103 -5.98 -1.73 20.26
CA SER A 103 -7.27 -2.39 20.45
C SER A 103 -8.09 -1.57 21.44
N SER A 104 -9.23 -1.06 21.00
CA SER A 104 -10.24 -0.61 21.95
C SER A 104 -10.60 -1.84 22.78
N THR A 105 -10.27 -1.80 24.07
CA THR A 105 -10.89 -2.74 25.01
C THR A 105 -12.37 -2.38 24.98
N ILE A 106 -13.18 -3.23 24.34
CA ILE A 106 -14.65 -3.17 24.45
C ILE A 106 -15.02 -3.77 25.79
#